data_AF-A0A937J3V9-F1
#
_entry.id   AF-A0A937J3V9-F1
#
_cell.length_a   1.000
_cell.length_b   1.000
_cell.length_c   1.000
_cell.angle_alpha   90.00
_cell.angle_beta   90.00
_cell.angle_gamma   90.00
#
_symmetry.space_group_name_H-M   'P 1'
#
loop_
_entity.id
_entity.type
_entity.pdbx_description
1 polymer ?
#
loop_
_entity_poly.entity_id
_entity_poly.type
_entity_poly.pdbx_seq_one_letter_code
_entity_poly.pdbx_strand_id
1 'polypeptide(L)'
;MNLRYQQQHCELTLSEGVAEYRSYLRDIDRKAMTDGEDSRLILEHDATHVIFGMDTSLEQEAGLDTWLIFGCQFKWRYLRGYSQLPEIKALYQALMTEGGWRLFLKLYWKCLGLKWRIFRRSRRMSQKWPFQFPEEWLALPISALRERHGIDILTYEERDTGDLLEWSGQY
;
A
#
# COMPACT_ATOMS: atom_id res chain seq x y z
N MET A 1 1.52 11.10 -12.26
CA MET A 1 1.12 9.94 -13.10
C MET A 1 -0.23 9.45 -12.60
N ASN A 2 -1.15 9.02 -13.47
CA ASN A 2 -2.48 8.55 -13.08
C ASN A 2 -2.49 7.01 -13.15
N LEU A 3 -2.43 6.35 -12.00
CA LEU A 3 -2.49 4.89 -11.92
C LEU A 3 -3.96 4.46 -11.96
N ARG A 4 -4.34 3.58 -12.89
CA ARG A 4 -5.75 3.26 -13.14
C ARG A 4 -6.40 2.62 -11.92
N TYR A 5 -5.65 1.83 -11.15
CA TYR A 5 -6.15 1.26 -9.92
C TYR A 5 -6.52 2.30 -8.84
N GLN A 6 -6.09 3.57 -8.94
CA GLN A 6 -6.48 4.65 -8.02
C GLN A 6 -7.90 5.20 -8.28
N GLN A 7 -8.59 4.70 -9.30
CA GLN A 7 -10.00 4.99 -9.57
C GLN A 7 -10.88 4.00 -8.81
N GLN A 8 -11.94 4.46 -8.14
CA GLN A 8 -12.81 3.60 -7.31
C GLN A 8 -13.40 2.42 -8.12
N HIS A 9 -13.95 2.72 -9.30
CA HIS A 9 -14.53 1.74 -10.23
C HIS A 9 -13.50 1.34 -11.29
N CYS A 10 -12.44 0.66 -10.85
CA CYS A 10 -11.39 0.15 -11.74
C CYS A 10 -11.74 -1.25 -12.25
N GLU A 11 -11.80 -1.41 -13.57
CA GLU A 11 -12.14 -2.68 -14.24
C GLU A 11 -10.94 -3.61 -14.47
N LEU A 12 -9.73 -3.17 -14.13
CA LEU A 12 -8.57 -4.06 -14.14
C LEU A 12 -8.78 -5.22 -13.18
N THR A 13 -8.25 -6.38 -13.53
CA THR A 13 -8.13 -7.46 -12.55
C THR A 13 -7.13 -7.07 -11.46
N LEU A 14 -7.21 -7.75 -10.31
CA LEU A 14 -6.23 -7.53 -9.24
C LEU A 14 -4.80 -7.81 -9.72
N SER A 15 -4.59 -8.84 -10.54
CA SER A 15 -3.27 -9.14 -11.13
C SER A 15 -2.77 -8.05 -12.07
N GLU A 16 -3.65 -7.50 -12.92
CA GLU A 16 -3.32 -6.38 -13.81
C GLU A 16 -2.99 -5.11 -13.03
N GLY A 17 -3.73 -4.82 -11.96
CA GLY A 17 -3.44 -3.71 -11.06
C GLY A 17 -2.08 -3.85 -10.39
N VAL A 18 -1.72 -5.05 -9.92
CA VAL A 18 -0.39 -5.32 -9.35
C VAL A 18 0.70 -5.18 -10.40
N ALA A 19 0.46 -5.64 -11.63
CA ALA A 19 1.40 -5.47 -12.74
C ALA A 19 1.63 -4.00 -13.07
N GLU A 20 0.56 -3.19 -13.09
CA GLU A 20 0.63 -1.73 -13.27
C GLU A 20 1.44 -1.07 -12.15
N TYR A 21 1.15 -1.41 -10.88
CA TYR A 21 1.91 -0.94 -9.72
C TYR A 21 3.41 -1.26 -9.84
N ARG A 22 3.77 -2.50 -10.18
CA ARG A 22 5.16 -2.92 -10.35
C ARG A 22 5.84 -2.24 -11.54
N SER A 23 5.09 -1.93 -12.60
CA SER A 23 5.62 -1.16 -13.72
C SER A 23 5.93 0.27 -13.30
N TYR A 24 5.01 0.90 -12.58
CA TYR A 24 5.21 2.23 -12.01
C TYR A 24 6.46 2.30 -11.13
N LEU A 25 6.70 1.30 -10.27
CA LEU A 25 7.93 1.23 -9.47
C LEU A 25 9.20 1.27 -10.33
N ARG A 26 9.23 0.52 -11.43
CA ARG A 26 10.38 0.52 -12.36
C ARG A 26 10.55 1.87 -13.06
N ASP A 27 9.45 2.52 -13.42
CA ASP A 27 9.47 3.82 -14.11
C ASP A 27 10.06 4.94 -13.22
N ILE A 28 9.96 4.80 -11.90
CA ILE A 28 10.55 5.72 -10.92
C ILE A 28 11.88 5.21 -10.31
N ASP A 29 12.53 4.26 -10.98
CA ASP A 29 13.82 3.65 -10.60
C ASP A 29 13.82 3.07 -9.17
N ARG A 30 12.67 2.52 -8.74
CA ARG A 30 12.54 1.81 -7.46
C ARG A 30 12.60 0.32 -7.67
N LYS A 31 13.30 -0.35 -6.75
CA LYS A 31 13.41 -1.80 -6.72
C LYS A 31 12.05 -2.43 -6.45
N ALA A 32 11.49 -3.11 -7.45
CA ALA A 32 10.34 -3.99 -7.27
C ALA A 32 10.81 -5.27 -6.57
N MET A 33 10.31 -5.52 -5.36
CA MET A 33 10.60 -6.76 -4.64
C MET A 33 9.85 -7.93 -5.28
N THR A 34 10.39 -9.14 -5.13
CA THR A 34 9.77 -10.37 -5.63
C THR A 34 9.70 -11.39 -4.51
N ASP A 35 8.62 -12.15 -4.48
CA ASP A 35 8.49 -13.31 -3.59
C ASP A 35 9.49 -14.42 -3.96
N GLY A 36 9.87 -15.22 -2.96
CA GLY A 36 10.50 -16.53 -3.18
C GLY A 36 9.47 -17.61 -3.50
N GLU A 37 9.93 -18.82 -3.86
CA GLU A 37 9.08 -19.91 -4.38
C GLU A 37 7.88 -20.28 -3.50
N ASP A 38 8.01 -20.18 -2.16
CA ASP A 38 6.95 -20.54 -1.20
C ASP A 38 6.28 -19.32 -0.54
N SER A 39 6.45 -18.11 -1.09
CA SER A 39 5.91 -16.88 -0.52
C SER A 39 4.94 -16.19 -1.46
N ARG A 40 3.92 -15.55 -0.89
CA ARG A 40 3.07 -14.56 -1.58
C ARG A 40 3.04 -13.22 -0.85
N LEU A 41 3.95 -13.02 0.10
CA LEU A 41 3.98 -11.88 1.00
C LEU A 41 4.17 -10.54 0.27
N ILE A 42 5.06 -10.48 -0.72
CA ILE A 42 5.26 -9.27 -1.53
C ILE A 42 4.06 -9.04 -2.45
N LEU A 43 3.56 -10.08 -3.11
CA LEU A 43 2.34 -10.00 -3.91
C LEU A 43 1.15 -9.49 -3.08
N GLU A 44 0.97 -10.01 -1.87
CA GLU A 44 -0.11 -9.64 -0.98
C GLU A 44 0.03 -8.21 -0.46
N HIS A 45 1.25 -7.77 -0.17
CA HIS A 45 1.58 -6.38 0.11
C HIS A 45 1.23 -5.48 -1.09
N ASP A 46 1.73 -5.77 -2.28
CA ASP A 46 1.50 -4.99 -3.50
C ASP A 46 -0.01 -4.90 -3.81
N ALA A 47 -0.75 -6.00 -3.60
CA ALA A 47 -2.19 -6.02 -3.76
C ALA A 47 -2.92 -5.06 -2.80
N THR A 48 -2.35 -4.74 -1.62
CA THR A 48 -2.95 -3.75 -0.73
C THR A 48 -2.85 -2.33 -1.30
N HIS A 49 -1.74 -1.96 -1.96
CA HIS A 49 -1.67 -0.69 -2.70
C HIS A 49 -2.78 -0.60 -3.74
N VAL A 50 -2.98 -1.69 -4.48
CA VAL A 50 -3.97 -1.77 -5.56
C VAL A 50 -5.40 -1.68 -5.00
N ILE A 51 -5.75 -2.49 -4.00
CA ILE A 51 -7.13 -2.53 -3.49
C ILE A 51 -7.53 -1.24 -2.77
N PHE A 52 -6.59 -0.57 -2.09
CA PHE A 52 -6.86 0.69 -1.38
C PHE A 52 -6.53 1.95 -2.20
N GLY A 53 -5.97 1.78 -3.40
CA GLY A 53 -5.66 2.89 -4.31
C GLY A 53 -4.53 3.78 -3.79
N MET A 54 -3.47 3.20 -3.25
CA MET A 54 -2.31 3.92 -2.71
C MET A 54 -1.11 3.77 -3.65
N ASP A 55 -0.28 4.80 -3.79
CA ASP A 55 1.03 4.73 -4.43
C ASP A 55 2.14 4.47 -3.38
N THR A 56 3.38 4.77 -3.75
CA THR A 56 4.58 4.52 -2.93
C THR A 56 5.23 5.78 -2.38
N SER A 57 4.56 6.95 -2.41
CA SER A 57 5.07 8.12 -1.70
C SER A 57 5.14 7.82 -0.20
N LEU A 58 6.06 8.46 0.55
CA LEU A 58 6.19 8.18 1.99
C LEU A 58 4.87 8.39 2.75
N GLU A 59 4.09 9.39 2.34
CA GLU A 59 2.79 9.69 2.91
C GLU A 59 1.74 8.63 2.58
N GLN A 60 1.73 8.12 1.36
CA GLN A 60 0.80 7.08 0.95
C GLN A 60 1.18 5.71 1.51
N GLU A 61 2.46 5.40 1.68
CA GLU A 61 2.94 4.25 2.47
C GLU A 61 2.45 4.34 3.93
N ALA A 62 2.62 5.50 4.58
CA ALA A 62 2.12 5.73 5.93
C ALA A 62 0.58 5.65 6.03
N GLY A 63 -0.12 5.98 4.93
CA GLY A 63 -1.55 5.76 4.77
C GLY A 63 -1.89 4.28 4.63
N LEU A 64 -1.14 3.55 3.80
CA LEU A 64 -1.31 2.12 3.57
C LEU A 64 -1.09 1.32 4.86
N ASP A 65 -0.10 1.67 5.68
CA ASP A 65 0.09 1.10 7.02
C ASP A 65 -1.19 1.23 7.87
N THR A 66 -1.89 2.35 7.74
CA THR A 66 -3.14 2.59 8.46
C THR A 66 -4.28 1.74 7.89
N TRP A 67 -4.34 1.57 6.56
CA TRP A 67 -5.26 0.62 5.92
C TRP A 67 -4.96 -0.81 6.33
N LEU A 68 -3.70 -1.21 6.43
CA LEU A 68 -3.31 -2.54 6.88
C LEU A 68 -3.84 -2.79 8.30
N ILE A 69 -3.59 -1.89 9.25
CA ILE A 69 -4.00 -2.03 10.65
C ILE A 69 -5.53 -2.09 10.82
N PHE A 70 -6.27 -1.21 10.14
CA PHE A 70 -7.71 -1.04 10.39
C PHE A 70 -8.62 -1.63 9.31
N GLY A 71 -8.14 -1.79 8.09
CA GLY A 71 -8.87 -2.28 6.93
C GLY A 71 -8.59 -3.75 6.59
N CYS A 72 -7.50 -4.33 7.07
CA CYS A 72 -7.15 -5.72 6.77
C CYS A 72 -7.36 -6.69 7.93
N GLN A 73 -7.48 -7.97 7.59
CA GLN A 73 -7.38 -9.10 8.49
C GLN A 73 -6.12 -9.90 8.13
N PHE A 74 -5.25 -10.14 9.11
CA PHE A 74 -3.95 -10.79 8.88
C PHE A 74 -3.53 -11.63 10.08
N LYS A 75 -2.57 -12.55 9.84
CA LYS A 75 -1.90 -13.30 10.89
C LYS A 75 -0.60 -12.58 11.24
N TRP A 76 -0.46 -12.13 12.49
CA TRP A 76 0.74 -11.41 12.95
C TRP A 76 2.07 -12.13 12.66
N ARG A 77 2.10 -13.46 12.79
CA ARG A 77 3.27 -14.27 12.47
C ARG A 77 3.69 -14.15 11.01
N TYR A 78 2.72 -13.99 10.11
CA TYR A 78 2.95 -13.88 8.68
C TYR A 78 3.46 -12.49 8.29
N LEU A 79 2.85 -11.41 8.82
CA LEU A 79 3.36 -10.05 8.62
C LEU A 79 4.76 -9.84 9.21
N ARG A 80 5.11 -10.54 10.28
CA ARG A 80 6.48 -10.49 10.84
C ARG A 80 7.53 -10.97 9.84
N GLY A 81 7.18 -11.84 8.90
CA GLY A 81 8.09 -12.25 7.82
C GLY A 81 8.50 -11.05 6.96
N TYR A 82 7.60 -10.08 6.76
CA TYR A 82 7.82 -8.95 5.86
C TYR A 82 8.88 -8.01 6.43
N SER A 83 8.76 -7.66 7.71
CA SER A 83 9.75 -6.82 8.40
C SER A 83 11.10 -7.51 8.59
N GLN A 84 11.17 -8.83 8.38
CA GLN A 84 12.42 -9.58 8.43
C GLN A 84 13.19 -9.58 7.10
N LEU A 85 12.53 -9.24 5.99
CA LEU A 85 13.15 -9.20 4.67
C LEU A 85 14.34 -8.23 4.64
N PRO A 86 15.50 -8.64 4.10
CA PRO A 86 16.69 -7.80 4.02
C PRO A 86 16.42 -6.46 3.31
N GLU A 87 15.62 -6.48 2.24
CA GLU A 87 15.28 -5.30 1.45
C GLU A 87 14.48 -4.28 2.26
N ILE A 88 13.52 -4.74 3.07
CA ILE A 88 12.72 -3.87 3.95
C ILE A 88 13.59 -3.25 5.04
N LYS A 89 14.54 -4.02 5.58
CA LYS A 89 15.51 -3.48 6.56
C LYS A 89 16.43 -2.45 5.94
N ALA A 90 16.92 -2.70 4.73
CA ALA A 90 17.76 -1.76 3.99
C ALA A 90 17.00 -0.46 3.70
N LEU A 91 15.74 -0.55 3.28
CA LEU A 91 14.84 0.61 3.08
C LEU A 91 14.73 1.46 4.35
N TYR A 92 14.39 0.86 5.50
CA TYR A 92 14.28 1.61 6.75
C TYR A 92 15.61 2.18 7.21
N GLN A 93 16.72 1.47 6.98
CA GLN A 93 18.05 1.96 7.30
C GLN A 93 18.41 3.18 6.46
N ALA A 94 18.17 3.16 5.14
CA ALA A 94 18.39 4.30 4.24
C ALA A 94 17.56 5.53 4.67
N LEU A 95 16.26 5.34 4.94
CA LEU A 95 15.38 6.38 5.44
C LEU A 95 15.88 7.00 6.76
N MET A 96 16.37 6.16 7.68
CA MET A 96 16.95 6.62 8.95
C MET A 96 18.27 7.35 8.74
N THR A 97 19.10 6.92 7.80
CA THR A 97 20.39 7.57 7.50
C THR A 97 20.19 8.94 6.86
N GLU A 98 19.23 9.08 5.94
CA GLU A 98 18.97 10.35 5.25
C GLU A 98 18.15 11.33 6.10
N GLY A 99 17.06 10.86 6.70
CA GLY A 99 16.07 11.72 7.35
C GLY A 99 16.14 11.74 8.88
N GLY A 100 16.78 10.73 9.47
CA GLY A 100 16.80 10.51 10.91
C GLY A 100 15.40 10.43 11.53
N TRP A 101 15.34 10.47 12.86
CA TRP A 101 14.08 10.44 13.62
C TRP A 101 13.16 11.64 13.31
N ARG A 102 13.72 12.76 12.83
CA ARG A 102 12.96 13.97 12.48
C ARG A 102 12.06 13.75 11.27
N LEU A 103 12.53 13.01 10.26
CA LEU A 103 11.72 12.65 9.09
C LEU A 103 10.46 11.88 9.51
N PHE A 104 10.61 10.84 10.35
CA PHE A 104 9.49 10.02 10.80
C PHE A 104 8.46 10.81 11.62
N LEU A 105 8.90 11.72 12.51
CA LEU A 105 7.99 12.61 13.22
C LEU A 105 7.26 13.56 12.27
N LYS A 106 7.98 14.19 11.33
CA LYS A 106 7.38 15.09 10.35
C LYS A 106 6.35 14.34 9.50
N LEU A 107 6.69 13.15 9.02
CA LEU A 107 5.79 12.27 8.28
C LEU A 107 4.54 11.91 9.09
N TYR A 108 4.72 11.55 10.37
CA TYR A 108 3.61 11.22 11.26
C TYR A 108 2.61 12.38 11.40
N TRP A 109 3.11 13.60 11.70
CA TRP A 109 2.26 14.78 11.86
C TRP A 109 1.61 15.21 10.55
N LYS A 110 2.37 15.19 9.44
CA LYS A 110 1.85 15.52 8.10
C LYS A 110 0.71 14.58 7.69
N CYS A 111 0.85 13.28 7.98
CA CYS A 111 -0.14 12.28 7.59
C CYS A 111 -1.33 12.17 8.56
N LEU A 112 -1.40 12.94 9.64
CA LEU A 112 -2.44 12.76 10.66
C LEU A 112 -3.86 12.86 10.09
N GLY A 113 -4.09 13.84 9.20
CA GLY A 113 -5.37 14.00 8.50
C GLY A 113 -5.68 12.83 7.55
N LEU A 114 -4.67 12.34 6.81
CA LEU A 114 -4.78 11.16 5.95
C LEU A 114 -5.16 9.92 6.77
N LYS A 115 -4.43 9.64 7.85
CA LYS A 115 -4.68 8.50 8.74
C LYS A 115 -6.08 8.53 9.34
N TRP A 116 -6.57 9.71 9.73
CA TRP A 116 -7.93 9.86 10.25
C TRP A 116 -9.00 9.59 9.19
N ARG A 117 -8.81 10.06 7.95
CA ARG A 117 -9.71 9.75 6.82
C ARG A 117 -9.77 8.24 6.56
N ILE A 118 -8.61 7.59 6.49
CA ILE A 118 -8.49 6.13 6.30
C ILE A 118 -9.18 5.38 7.44
N PHE A 119 -8.95 5.78 8.69
CA PHE A 119 -9.61 5.18 9.85
C PHE A 119 -11.14 5.24 9.69
N ARG A 120 -11.70 6.41 9.35
CA ARG A 120 -13.15 6.55 9.13
C ARG A 120 -13.67 5.69 7.98
N ARG A 121 -12.94 5.59 6.87
CA ARG A 121 -13.32 4.74 5.72
C ARG A 121 -13.28 3.26 6.08
N SER A 122 -12.22 2.80 6.74
CA SER A 122 -12.09 1.41 7.15
C SER A 122 -13.18 0.95 8.11
N ARG A 123 -13.74 1.85 8.94
CA ARG A 123 -14.90 1.57 9.80
C ARG A 123 -16.21 1.36 9.04
N ARG A 124 -16.30 1.79 7.77
CA ARG A 124 -17.49 1.63 6.91
C ARG A 124 -17.44 0.36 6.05
N MET A 125 -16.30 -0.33 6.01
CA MET A 125 -16.16 -1.60 5.28
C MET A 125 -17.12 -2.64 5.82
N SER A 126 -17.78 -3.38 4.92
CA SER A 126 -18.64 -4.51 5.27
C SER A 126 -17.81 -5.68 5.81
N GLN A 127 -16.64 -5.92 5.21
CA GLN A 127 -15.70 -6.95 5.62
C GLN A 127 -14.26 -6.48 5.44
N LYS A 128 -13.39 -6.81 6.40
CA LYS A 128 -11.95 -6.53 6.29
C LYS A 128 -11.32 -7.28 5.12
N TRP A 129 -10.38 -6.62 4.45
CA TRP A 129 -9.61 -7.24 3.38
C TRP A 129 -8.71 -8.35 3.95
N PRO A 130 -8.85 -9.61 3.51
CA PRO A 130 -7.92 -10.65 3.93
C PRO A 130 -6.56 -10.38 3.30
N PHE A 131 -5.54 -10.12 4.13
CA PHE A 131 -4.19 -9.89 3.63
C PHE A 131 -3.70 -11.11 2.82
N GLN A 132 -3.98 -12.31 3.35
CA GLN A 132 -3.79 -13.56 2.64
C GLN A 132 -5.08 -13.92 1.88
N PHE A 133 -5.23 -13.38 0.68
CA PHE A 133 -6.42 -13.57 -0.14
C PHE A 133 -6.34 -14.81 -1.05
N PRO A 134 -7.49 -15.43 -1.40
CA PRO A 134 -7.53 -16.57 -2.31
C PRO A 134 -6.96 -16.26 -3.70
N GLU A 135 -6.20 -17.17 -4.29
CA GLU A 135 -5.50 -16.92 -5.57
C GLU A 135 -6.44 -16.56 -6.71
N GLU A 136 -7.63 -17.15 -6.73
CA GLU A 136 -8.66 -16.90 -7.74
C GLU A 136 -9.12 -15.44 -7.77
N TRP A 137 -8.86 -14.66 -6.72
CA TRP A 137 -9.17 -13.22 -6.71
C TRP A 137 -8.22 -12.40 -7.58
N LEU A 138 -7.06 -12.94 -7.96
CA LEU A 138 -6.15 -12.30 -8.91
C LEU A 138 -6.82 -12.02 -10.26
N ALA A 139 -7.73 -12.91 -10.68
CA ALA A 139 -8.47 -12.78 -11.93
C ALA A 139 -9.75 -11.93 -11.81
N LEU A 140 -10.12 -11.49 -10.60
CA LEU A 140 -11.34 -10.71 -10.39
C LEU A 140 -11.07 -9.21 -10.58
N PRO A 141 -12.05 -8.44 -11.11
CA PRO A 141 -11.96 -6.99 -11.18
C PRO A 141 -11.77 -6.34 -9.81
N ILE A 142 -10.93 -5.32 -9.74
CA ILE A 142 -10.68 -4.55 -8.51
C ILE A 142 -11.98 -3.92 -8.01
N SER A 143 -12.80 -3.37 -8.91
CA SER A 143 -14.12 -2.80 -8.58
C SER A 143 -15.02 -3.81 -7.86
N ALA A 144 -15.11 -5.03 -8.37
CA ALA A 144 -15.90 -6.11 -7.77
C ALA A 144 -15.37 -6.54 -6.39
N LEU A 145 -14.04 -6.60 -6.21
CA LEU A 145 -13.43 -6.89 -4.91
C LEU A 145 -13.70 -5.78 -3.90
N ARG A 146 -13.61 -4.51 -4.31
CA ARG A 146 -13.93 -3.38 -3.44
C ARG A 146 -15.39 -3.39 -3.02
N GLU A 147 -16.30 -3.62 -3.96
CA GLU A 147 -17.73 -3.75 -3.66
C GLU A 147 -18.00 -4.85 -2.64
N ARG A 148 -17.42 -6.04 -2.85
CA ARG A 148 -17.55 -7.19 -1.93
C ARG A 148 -17.16 -6.83 -0.49
N HIS A 149 -16.11 -6.05 -0.32
CA HIS A 149 -15.58 -5.67 0.99
C HIS A 149 -16.12 -4.32 1.52
N GLY A 150 -16.96 -3.64 0.75
CA GLY A 150 -17.41 -2.27 1.06
C GLY A 150 -16.24 -1.29 1.16
N ILE A 151 -15.21 -1.47 0.33
CA ILE A 151 -14.05 -0.59 0.26
C ILE A 151 -14.42 0.62 -0.59
N ASP A 152 -14.39 1.78 0.05
CA ASP A 152 -14.49 3.08 -0.60
C ASP A 152 -13.14 3.78 -0.41
N ILE A 153 -12.35 3.85 -1.49
CA ILE A 153 -11.01 4.41 -1.44
C ILE A 153 -11.07 5.92 -1.29
N LEU A 154 -9.93 6.51 -0.92
CA LEU A 154 -9.80 7.96 -0.89
C LEU A 154 -9.76 8.54 -2.32
N THR A 155 -10.36 9.71 -2.54
CA THR A 155 -10.13 10.45 -3.80
C THR A 155 -8.68 10.94 -3.89
N TYR A 156 -8.30 11.49 -5.05
CA TYR A 156 -6.97 12.09 -5.22
C TYR A 156 -6.72 13.21 -4.19
N GLU A 157 -7.69 14.11 -4.01
CA GLU A 157 -7.65 15.21 -3.05
C GLU A 157 -7.65 14.70 -1.60
N GLU A 158 -8.29 13.56 -1.36
CA GLU A 158 -8.26 12.91 -0.05
C GLU A 158 -6.94 12.19 0.25
N ARG A 159 -6.17 11.81 -0.77
CA ARG A 159 -4.81 11.26 -0.60
C ARG A 159 -3.76 12.35 -0.52
N ASP A 160 -4.00 13.48 -1.17
CA ASP A 160 -3.08 14.61 -1.19
C ASP A 160 -2.80 15.12 0.23
N THR A 161 -1.51 15.35 0.48
CA THR A 161 -0.98 15.90 1.73
C THR A 161 -0.12 17.14 1.48
N GLY A 162 -0.16 17.72 0.27
CA GLY A 162 0.72 18.78 -0.20
C GLY A 162 2.10 18.25 -0.57
N ASP A 163 3.12 19.09 -0.47
CA ASP A 163 4.49 18.77 -0.89
C ASP A 163 5.00 17.46 -0.27
N LEU A 164 5.35 16.50 -1.12
CA LEU A 164 5.82 15.19 -0.68
C LEU A 164 7.18 15.32 0.01
N LEU A 165 7.37 14.52 1.05
CA LEU A 165 8.68 14.37 1.65
C LEU A 165 9.56 13.55 0.70
N GLU A 166 10.57 14.23 0.16
CA GLU A 166 11.57 13.61 -0.71
C GLU A 166 12.59 12.83 0.13
N TRP A 167 13.01 11.71 -0.43
CA TRP A 167 14.15 10.91 0.01
C TRP A 167 14.76 10.25 -1.24
N SER A 168 15.99 9.77 -1.16
CA SER A 168 16.75 9.35 -2.35
C SER A 168 16.10 8.19 -3.11
N GLY A 169 15.29 7.36 -2.43
CA GLY A 169 14.72 6.15 -3.01
C GLY A 169 15.69 4.99 -3.15
N GLN A 170 16.97 5.17 -2.75
CA GLN A 170 18.04 4.19 -2.96
C GLN A 170 18.31 3.38 -1.69
N TYR A 171 18.23 2.06 -1.79
CA TYR A 171 18.49 1.10 -0.70
C TYR A 171 18.86 -0.29 -1.22
#